data_AF-A0A960CMZ9-F1
#
_entry.id   AF-A0A960CMZ9-F1
#
_cell.length_a   1.000
_cell.length_b   1.000
_cell.length_c   1.000
_cell.angle_alpha   90.00
_cell.angle_beta   90.00
_cell.angle_gamma   90.00
#
_symmetry.space_group_name_H-M   'P 1'
#
loop_
_entity.id
_entity.type
_entity.pdbx_description
1 polymer ?
#
loop_
_entity_poly.entity_id
_entity_poly.type
_entity_poly.pdbx_seq_one_letter_code
_entity_poly.pdbx_strand_id
1 'polypeptide(L)'
;GPTPPERVLAVVDAAVGFGADRLAIADTIGTATPGRVTALVAAVRPLIGELPLGAHFHNTRGSGLASAYAAVTAGVTRLDASVGGLGGCPFAPGASGNIATEDLVYLLRDSGIGVDVDLSAAISAARVAQNLVGHDLPSALLRAGDRIAG
;
A
#
# COMPACT_ATOMS: atom_id res chain seq x y z
N GLY A 1 13.37 -5.10 14.98
CA GLY A 1 14.01 -3.78 15.16
C GLY A 1 13.99 -3.01 13.85
N PRO A 2 14.47 -1.75 13.81
CA PRO A 2 14.60 -1.01 12.56
C PRO A 2 15.47 -1.77 11.57
N THR A 3 15.07 -1.82 10.30
CA THR A 3 15.86 -2.42 9.22
C THR A 3 16.66 -1.31 8.54
N PRO A 4 18.00 -1.37 8.53
CA PRO A 4 18.82 -0.38 7.83
C PRO A 4 18.54 -0.39 6.31
N PRO A 5 18.45 0.77 5.63
CA PRO A 5 18.21 0.83 4.20
C PRO A 5 19.21 0.01 3.38
N GLU A 6 20.47 -0.05 3.80
CA GLU A 6 21.55 -0.79 3.14
C GLU A 6 21.23 -2.29 3.05
N ARG A 7 20.52 -2.83 4.04
CA ARG A 7 20.09 -4.23 4.03
C ARG A 7 19.02 -4.46 2.96
N VAL A 8 18.14 -3.50 2.74
CA VAL A 8 17.14 -3.55 1.66
C VAL A 8 17.82 -3.46 0.30
N LEU A 9 18.77 -2.54 0.14
CA LEU A 9 19.53 -2.38 -1.10
C LEU A 9 20.30 -3.65 -1.48
N ALA A 10 20.93 -4.33 -0.51
CA ALA A 10 21.61 -5.60 -0.76
C ALA A 10 20.66 -6.71 -1.24
N VAL A 11 19.42 -6.75 -0.71
CA VAL A 11 18.40 -7.71 -1.16
C VAL A 11 17.90 -7.36 -2.56
N VAL A 12 17.73 -6.07 -2.86
CA VAL A 12 17.36 -5.59 -4.20
C VAL A 12 18.43 -5.98 -5.23
N ASP A 13 19.70 -5.70 -4.95
CA ASP A 13 20.82 -6.03 -5.84
C ASP A 13 20.90 -7.54 -6.12
N ALA A 14 20.77 -8.36 -5.07
CA ALA A 14 20.73 -9.81 -5.21
C ALA A 14 19.53 -10.27 -6.07
N ALA A 15 18.34 -9.72 -5.84
CA ALA A 15 17.14 -10.09 -6.59
C ALA A 15 17.25 -9.70 -8.08
N VAL A 16 17.85 -8.55 -8.39
CA VAL A 16 18.18 -8.15 -9.77
C VAL A 16 19.19 -9.13 -10.38
N GLY A 17 20.25 -9.48 -9.65
CA GLY A 17 21.26 -10.44 -10.08
C GLY A 17 20.71 -11.86 -10.35
N PHE A 18 19.64 -12.25 -9.66
CA PHE A 18 18.92 -13.50 -9.90
C PHE A 18 17.89 -13.42 -11.03
N GLY A 19 17.73 -12.26 -11.69
CA GLY A 19 16.82 -12.09 -12.83
C GLY A 19 15.36 -11.92 -12.44
N ALA A 20 15.05 -11.30 -11.31
CA ALA A 20 13.67 -10.96 -10.96
C ALA A 20 13.04 -10.03 -12.02
N ASP A 21 11.83 -10.36 -12.50
CA ASP A 21 11.10 -9.54 -13.48
C ASP A 21 10.41 -8.31 -12.87
N ARG A 22 10.30 -8.27 -11.54
CA ARG A 22 9.70 -7.17 -10.78
C ARG A 22 10.11 -7.22 -9.31
N LEU A 23 10.07 -6.06 -8.66
CA LEU A 23 10.34 -5.93 -7.23
C LEU A 23 9.18 -5.25 -6.50
N ALA A 24 9.10 -5.45 -5.18
CA ALA A 24 8.21 -4.70 -4.31
C ALA A 24 8.88 -4.45 -2.95
N ILE A 25 8.76 -3.22 -2.44
CA ILE A 25 9.14 -2.89 -1.06
C ILE A 25 7.94 -3.07 -0.13
N ALA A 26 8.11 -3.81 0.97
CA ALA A 26 7.01 -4.14 1.88
C ALA A 26 7.23 -3.59 3.28
N ASP A 27 6.22 -2.91 3.84
CA ASP A 27 6.13 -2.52 5.25
C ASP A 27 5.22 -3.48 6.01
N THR A 28 5.77 -4.64 6.35
CA THR A 28 5.04 -5.77 6.95
C THR A 28 4.39 -5.45 8.29
N ILE A 29 4.96 -4.52 9.06
CA ILE A 29 4.49 -4.19 10.42
C ILE A 29 3.80 -2.83 10.52
N GLY A 30 3.64 -2.12 9.40
CA GLY A 30 2.97 -0.82 9.36
C GLY A 30 3.71 0.22 10.18
N THR A 31 5.02 0.36 9.96
CA THR A 31 5.86 1.36 10.62
C THR A 31 6.38 2.42 9.68
N ALA A 32 6.30 2.25 8.36
CA ALA A 32 6.87 3.16 7.39
C ALA A 32 6.27 4.56 7.50
N THR A 33 7.07 5.55 7.15
CA THR A 33 6.64 6.96 7.09
C THR A 33 6.96 7.51 5.70
N PRO A 34 6.18 8.48 5.18
CA PRO A 34 6.34 9.03 3.84
C PRO A 34 7.79 9.38 3.49
N GLY A 35 8.49 10.12 4.36
CA GLY A 35 9.88 10.53 4.10
C GLY A 35 10.86 9.34 3.99
N ARG A 36 10.67 8.28 4.78
CA ARG A 36 11.50 7.07 4.67
C ARG A 36 11.22 6.29 3.40
N VAL A 37 9.95 6.26 2.96
CA VAL A 37 9.57 5.63 1.69
C VAL A 37 10.19 6.38 0.53
N THR A 38 10.05 7.70 0.46
CA THR A 38 10.66 8.52 -0.60
C THR A 38 12.17 8.32 -0.66
N ALA A 39 12.87 8.36 0.48
CA ALA A 39 14.32 8.15 0.53
C ALA A 39 14.72 6.74 0.06
N LEU A 40 13.99 5.69 0.46
CA LEU A 40 14.27 4.32 0.07
C LEU A 40 14.03 4.10 -1.43
N VAL A 41 12.92 4.61 -1.97
CA VAL A 41 12.63 4.52 -3.42
C VAL A 41 13.73 5.21 -4.23
N ALA A 42 14.17 6.40 -3.81
CA ALA A 42 15.27 7.11 -4.46
C ALA A 42 16.59 6.31 -4.46
N ALA A 43 16.89 5.58 -3.38
CA ALA A 43 18.08 4.73 -3.29
C ALA A 43 17.97 3.43 -4.09
N VAL A 44 16.76 2.87 -4.21
CA VAL A 44 16.49 1.64 -4.97
C VAL A 44 16.54 1.88 -6.48
N ARG A 45 16.05 3.03 -6.95
CA ARG A 45 15.88 3.31 -8.39
C ARG A 45 17.15 3.09 -9.23
N PRO A 46 18.34 3.57 -8.84
CA PRO A 46 19.57 3.34 -9.59
C PRO A 46 19.98 1.87 -9.72
N LEU A 47 19.58 1.00 -8.79
CA LEU A 47 19.95 -0.43 -8.77
C LEU A 47 19.10 -1.27 -9.72
N ILE A 48 17.90 -0.81 -10.04
CA ILE A 48 16.89 -1.63 -10.73
C ILE A 48 16.65 -1.18 -12.18
N GLY A 49 17.15 0.00 -12.56
CA GLY A 49 16.91 0.59 -13.89
C GLY A 49 15.41 0.68 -14.20
N GLU A 50 15.00 0.09 -15.32
CA GLU A 50 13.61 0.06 -15.80
C GLU A 50 12.74 -1.02 -15.13
N LEU A 51 13.30 -1.82 -14.22
CA LEU A 51 12.56 -2.91 -13.60
C LEU A 51 11.33 -2.38 -12.83
N PRO A 52 10.14 -2.97 -13.02
CA PRO A 52 8.94 -2.52 -12.33
C PRO A 52 9.06 -2.64 -10.81
N LEU A 53 8.96 -1.50 -10.13
CA LEU A 53 8.94 -1.40 -8.67
C LEU A 53 7.50 -1.20 -8.18
N GLY A 54 7.08 -2.06 -7.27
CA GLY A 54 5.85 -1.91 -6.50
C GLY A 54 6.11 -1.60 -5.02
N ALA A 55 5.04 -1.36 -4.27
CA ALA A 55 5.11 -1.25 -2.82
C ALA A 55 3.87 -1.82 -2.13
N HIS A 56 4.07 -2.34 -0.91
CA HIS A 56 3.05 -2.95 -0.06
C HIS A 56 3.09 -2.30 1.32
N PHE A 57 2.00 -1.70 1.77
CA PHE A 57 1.94 -0.98 3.04
C PHE A 57 0.83 -1.51 3.94
N HIS A 58 1.16 -1.71 5.22
CA HIS A 58 0.18 -1.89 6.27
C HIS A 58 -0.16 -0.55 6.92
N ASN A 59 -1.37 -0.42 7.45
CA ASN A 59 -1.83 0.82 8.06
C ASN A 59 -1.75 0.82 9.59
N THR A 60 -0.95 -0.09 10.20
CA THR A 60 -0.89 -0.34 11.66
C THR A 60 -0.75 0.92 12.50
N ARG A 61 -0.01 1.93 12.01
CA ARG A 61 0.24 3.21 12.69
C ARG A 61 -0.37 4.42 11.97
N GLY A 62 -1.34 4.19 11.08
CA GLY A 62 -2.08 5.24 10.37
C GLY A 62 -1.32 5.95 9.25
N SER A 63 -0.10 5.55 8.94
CA SER A 63 0.75 6.16 7.90
C SER A 63 0.73 5.42 6.57
N GLY A 64 -0.03 4.34 6.42
CA GLY A 64 0.02 3.44 5.26
C GLY A 64 -0.38 4.13 3.96
N LEU A 65 -1.52 4.84 3.95
CA LEU A 65 -2.00 5.59 2.77
C LEU A 65 -1.06 6.75 2.39
N ALA A 66 -0.55 7.48 3.39
CA ALA A 66 0.43 8.54 3.15
C ALA A 66 1.75 7.98 2.58
N SER A 67 2.16 6.79 3.03
CA SER A 67 3.33 6.08 2.53
C SER A 67 3.12 5.59 1.09
N ALA A 68 1.93 5.10 0.76
CA ALA A 68 1.54 4.72 -0.59
C ALA A 68 1.59 5.92 -1.55
N TYR A 69 1.02 7.06 -1.16
CA TYR A 69 1.09 8.30 -1.95
C TYR A 69 2.53 8.78 -2.16
N ALA A 70 3.37 8.70 -1.12
CA ALA A 70 4.78 9.04 -1.21
C ALA A 70 5.56 8.11 -2.15
N ALA A 71 5.23 6.81 -2.15
CA ALA A 71 5.81 5.85 -3.09
C ALA A 71 5.45 6.22 -4.54
N VAL A 72 4.18 6.51 -4.81
CA VAL A 72 3.71 6.89 -6.16
C VAL A 72 4.35 8.18 -6.64
N THR A 73 4.39 9.20 -5.78
CA THR A 73 5.08 10.47 -6.07
C THR A 73 6.58 10.28 -6.33
N ALA A 74 7.19 9.25 -5.73
CA ALA A 74 8.58 8.86 -5.98
C ALA A 74 8.76 7.93 -7.20
N GLY A 75 7.70 7.71 -7.99
CA GLY A 75 7.71 6.97 -9.25
C GLY A 75 7.35 5.49 -9.13
N VAL A 76 6.83 4.99 -8.01
CA VAL A 76 6.25 3.64 -7.92
C VAL A 76 4.93 3.60 -8.68
N THR A 77 4.71 2.58 -9.51
CA THR A 77 3.50 2.47 -10.36
C THR A 77 2.62 1.27 -10.01
N ARG A 78 3.03 0.44 -9.05
CA ARG A 78 2.25 -0.70 -8.56
C ARG A 78 2.13 -0.64 -7.04
N LEU A 79 0.92 -0.71 -6.52
CA LEU A 79 0.66 -0.76 -5.09
C LEU A 79 -0.19 -1.97 -4.76
N ASP A 80 0.20 -2.67 -3.70
CA ASP A 80 -0.57 -3.76 -3.12
C ASP A 80 -1.49 -3.18 -2.03
N ALA A 81 -2.76 -3.61 -2.03
CA ALA A 81 -3.79 -3.22 -1.09
C ALA A 81 -4.77 -4.37 -0.88
N SER A 82 -5.65 -4.27 0.12
CA SER A 82 -6.65 -5.31 0.39
C SER A 82 -8.04 -4.72 0.52
N VAL A 83 -9.05 -5.40 -0.02
CA VAL A 83 -10.46 -4.96 0.04
C VAL A 83 -10.91 -4.76 1.48
N GLY A 84 -11.54 -3.63 1.81
CA GLY A 84 -11.94 -3.31 3.18
C GLY A 84 -10.76 -3.00 4.12
N GLY A 85 -9.51 -3.10 3.66
CA GLY A 85 -8.32 -3.14 4.51
C GLY A 85 -8.16 -4.49 5.22
N LEU A 86 -8.70 -5.56 4.62
CA LEU A 86 -8.52 -6.93 5.10
C LEU A 86 -7.04 -7.27 5.32
N GLY A 87 -6.81 -8.19 6.23
CA GLY A 87 -5.49 -8.50 6.76
C GLY A 87 -5.33 -7.98 8.19
N GLY A 88 -4.17 -8.24 8.76
CA GLY A 88 -3.97 -8.16 10.20
C GLY A 88 -4.01 -9.56 10.80
N CYS A 89 -3.21 -9.76 11.84
CA CYS A 89 -3.06 -11.05 12.47
C CYS A 89 -4.09 -11.15 13.60
N PRO A 90 -4.97 -12.17 13.63
CA PRO A 90 -5.86 -12.40 14.77
C PRO A 90 -5.07 -12.64 16.08
N PHE A 91 -3.78 -12.97 15.97
CA PHE A 91 -2.86 -13.15 17.11
C PHE A 91 -2.09 -11.87 17.51
N ALA A 92 -2.29 -10.73 16.84
CA ALA A 92 -1.65 -9.44 17.17
C ALA A 92 -2.71 -8.36 17.44
N PRO A 93 -3.21 -8.23 18.68
CA PRO A 93 -4.19 -7.21 19.05
C PRO A 93 -3.67 -5.80 18.71
N GLY A 94 -4.39 -5.07 17.86
CA GLY A 94 -4.06 -3.69 17.47
C GLY A 94 -3.21 -3.53 16.21
N ALA A 95 -2.79 -4.60 15.55
CA ALA A 95 -2.21 -4.51 14.22
C ALA A 95 -3.35 -4.31 13.20
N SER A 96 -3.59 -3.06 12.75
CA SER A 96 -4.47 -2.88 11.59
C SER A 96 -3.83 -3.51 10.34
N GLY A 97 -4.69 -3.96 9.42
CA GLY A 97 -4.29 -4.74 8.26
C GLY A 97 -3.59 -3.93 7.18
N ASN A 98 -3.77 -4.39 5.95
CA ASN A 98 -3.30 -3.69 4.77
C ASN A 98 -4.01 -2.32 4.65
N ILE A 99 -3.46 -1.43 3.82
CA ILE A 99 -4.25 -0.30 3.32
C ILE A 99 -5.50 -0.82 2.56
N ALA A 100 -6.64 -0.16 2.75
CA ALA A 100 -7.87 -0.53 2.07
C ALA A 100 -7.81 -0.14 0.59
N THR A 101 -8.22 -1.04 -0.31
CA THR A 101 -8.21 -0.80 -1.76
C THR A 101 -9.02 0.44 -2.13
N GLU A 102 -10.24 0.55 -1.62
CA GLU A 102 -11.15 1.67 -1.87
C GLU A 102 -10.62 3.00 -1.32
N ASP A 103 -9.98 3.00 -0.14
CA ASP A 103 -9.37 4.19 0.43
C ASP A 103 -8.16 4.64 -0.42
N LEU A 104 -7.38 3.70 -0.94
CA LEU A 104 -6.25 3.98 -1.83
C LEU A 104 -6.73 4.52 -3.19
N VAL A 105 -7.73 3.89 -3.79
CA VAL A 105 -8.31 4.32 -5.07
C VAL A 105 -8.88 5.72 -4.95
N TYR A 106 -9.63 6.01 -3.88
CA TYR A 106 -10.11 7.35 -3.58
C TYR A 106 -8.97 8.36 -3.50
N LEU A 107 -7.95 8.08 -2.68
CA LEU A 107 -6.79 8.96 -2.49
C LEU A 107 -6.09 9.29 -3.80
N LEU A 108 -5.77 8.26 -4.60
CA LEU A 108 -5.03 8.45 -5.85
C LEU A 108 -5.87 9.21 -6.89
N ARG A 109 -7.14 8.83 -7.07
CA ARG A 109 -8.02 9.49 -8.04
C ARG A 109 -8.25 10.96 -7.70
N ASP A 110 -8.52 11.27 -6.44
CA ASP A 110 -8.72 12.67 -5.98
C ASP A 110 -7.43 13.49 -6.06
N SER A 111 -6.27 12.84 -5.92
CA SER A 111 -4.95 13.45 -6.14
C SER A 111 -4.57 13.62 -7.61
N GLY A 112 -5.47 13.34 -8.55
CA GLY A 112 -5.21 13.45 -9.99
C GLY A 112 -4.35 12.34 -10.58
N ILE A 113 -4.17 11.23 -9.86
CA ILE A 113 -3.42 10.05 -10.32
C ILE A 113 -4.39 9.07 -10.96
N GLY A 114 -4.12 8.69 -12.22
CA GLY A 114 -4.94 7.75 -12.96
C GLY A 114 -4.91 6.35 -12.35
N VAL A 115 -6.09 5.82 -12.02
CA VAL A 115 -6.28 4.45 -11.53
C VAL A 115 -7.43 3.81 -12.30
N ASP A 116 -7.19 2.64 -12.87
CA ASP A 116 -8.20 1.86 -13.61
C ASP A 116 -8.99 0.94 -12.67
N VAL A 117 -9.62 1.54 -11.65
CA VAL A 117 -10.46 0.83 -10.68
C VAL A 117 -11.74 1.63 -10.45
N ASP A 118 -12.89 0.97 -10.66
CA ASP A 118 -14.20 1.51 -10.30
C ASP A 118 -14.32 1.59 -8.77
N LEU A 119 -14.36 2.82 -8.24
CA LEU A 119 -14.44 3.08 -6.81
C LEU A 119 -15.77 2.59 -6.21
N SER A 120 -16.89 2.74 -6.92
CA SER A 120 -18.19 2.27 -6.45
C SER A 120 -18.23 0.73 -6.37
N ALA A 121 -17.63 0.05 -7.35
CA ALA A 121 -17.47 -1.39 -7.32
C ALA A 121 -16.54 -1.84 -6.19
N ALA A 122 -15.43 -1.13 -5.94
CA ALA A 122 -14.51 -1.42 -4.85
C ALA A 122 -15.17 -1.30 -3.47
N ILE A 123 -15.95 -0.23 -3.23
CA ILE A 123 -16.73 -0.06 -1.99
C ILE A 123 -17.77 -1.18 -1.84
N SER A 124 -18.43 -1.56 -2.93
CA SER A 124 -19.41 -2.66 -2.93
C SER A 124 -18.76 -4.00 -2.58
N ALA A 125 -17.57 -4.28 -3.12
CA ALA A 125 -16.80 -5.47 -2.79
C ALA A 125 -16.36 -5.48 -1.31
N ALA A 126 -15.97 -4.34 -0.76
CA ALA A 126 -15.64 -4.21 0.67
C ALA A 126 -16.85 -4.50 1.58
N ARG A 127 -18.05 -4.10 1.16
CA ARG A 127 -19.28 -4.44 1.90
C ARG A 127 -19.58 -5.93 1.90
N VAL A 128 -19.38 -6.60 0.76
CA VAL A 128 -19.48 -8.07 0.68
C VAL A 128 -18.46 -8.73 1.61
N ALA A 129 -17.20 -8.28 1.56
CA ALA A 129 -16.13 -8.81 2.41
C ALA A 129 -16.46 -8.66 3.91
N GLN A 130 -16.93 -7.48 4.34
CA GLN A 130 -17.31 -7.23 5.73
C GLN A 130 -18.39 -8.20 6.23
N ASN A 131 -19.42 -8.41 5.40
CA ASN A 131 -20.50 -9.35 5.73
C ASN A 131 -20.00 -10.79 5.86
N LEU A 132 -19.06 -11.20 5.01
CA LEU A 132 -18.51 -12.55 5.02
C LEU A 132 -17.60 -12.82 6.23
N VAL A 133 -16.80 -11.85 6.66
CA VAL A 133 -15.92 -12.02 7.84
C VAL A 133 -16.66 -11.83 9.16
N GLY A 134 -17.87 -11.26 9.14
CA GLY A 134 -18.74 -11.15 10.30
C GLY A 134 -18.28 -10.12 11.34
N HIS A 135 -17.40 -9.19 10.97
CA HIS A 135 -16.95 -8.07 11.79
C HIS A 135 -16.63 -6.85 10.92
N ASP A 136 -16.62 -5.66 11.53
CA ASP A 136 -16.31 -4.42 10.82
C ASP A 136 -14.89 -4.43 10.21
N LEU A 137 -14.78 -3.88 9.01
CA LEU A 137 -13.51 -3.70 8.30
C LEU A 137 -12.98 -2.26 8.48
N PRO A 138 -11.65 -2.05 8.50
CA PRO A 138 -11.07 -0.76 8.87
C PRO A 138 -11.26 0.36 7.84
N SER A 139 -11.68 0.06 6.60
CA SER A 139 -11.85 1.08 5.55
C SER A 139 -12.66 2.30 6.02
N ALA A 140 -12.17 3.47 5.66
CA ALA A 140 -12.88 4.72 5.85
C ALA A 140 -14.01 4.87 4.81
N LEU A 141 -13.74 4.57 3.54
CA LEU A 141 -14.70 4.71 2.44
C LEU A 141 -15.87 3.73 2.55
N LEU A 142 -15.67 2.53 3.09
CA LEU A 142 -16.77 1.60 3.35
C LEU A 142 -17.82 2.20 4.30
N ARG A 143 -17.37 3.01 5.27
CA ARG A 143 -18.22 3.67 6.27
C ARG A 143 -18.78 5.00 5.77
N ALA A 144 -17.96 5.81 5.10
CA ALA A 144 -18.31 7.16 4.68
C ALA A 144 -19.01 7.24 3.31
N GLY A 145 -18.77 6.25 2.43
CA GLY A 145 -19.11 6.36 1.01
C GLY A 145 -18.18 7.29 0.25
N ASP A 146 -18.35 7.35 -1.07
CA ASP A 146 -17.64 8.32 -1.92
C ASP A 146 -18.09 9.77 -1.59
N ARG A 147 -17.29 10.76 -1.99
CA ARG A 147 -17.68 12.17 -1.96
C ARG A 147 -19.03 12.33 -2.65
N ILE A 148 -19.97 13.01 -1.99
CA ILE A 148 -21.18 13.49 -2.66
C ILE A 148 -20.71 14.43 -3.76
N ALA A 149 -20.80 13.98 -5.02
CA ALA A 149 -20.60 14.84 -6.17
C ALA A 149 -21.74 15.88 -6.13
N GLY A 150 -21.39 17.12 -5.78
CA GLY A 150 -22.26 18.27 -5.98
C GLY A 150 -22.43 18.57 -7.46
#